data_AF-N6W1B8-F1
#
_entry.id   AF-N6W1B8-F1
#
_cell.length_a   1.000
_cell.length_b   1.000
_cell.length_c   1.000
_cell.angle_alpha   90.00
_cell.angle_beta   90.00
_cell.angle_gamma   90.00
#
_symmetry.space_group_name_H-M   'P 1'
#
loop_
_entity.id
_entity.type
_entity.pdbx_description
1 polymer ?
#
loop_
_entity_poly.entity_id
_entity_poly.type
_entity_poly.pdbx_seq_one_letter_code
_entity_poly.pdbx_strand_id
1 'polypeptide(L)'
;MDIPTPVPARPTRFLDQLRTFIRLRGLAYKTEQTYVFWIKRFIRFHGRIHPSEMGTVEVENFLSHLVLQNNASVATQRVALNTLVFLYLELWVNGAGI
;
A
#
# COMPACT_ATOMS: atom_id res chain seq x y z
N MET A 1 -20.09 2.27 3.27
CA MET A 1 -20.44 1.11 4.12
C MET A 1 -19.17 0.54 4.70
N ASP A 2 -19.13 0.36 6.02
CA ASP A 2 -17.97 -0.20 6.77
C ASP A 2 -17.94 -1.74 6.73
N ILE A 3 -18.30 -2.32 5.59
CA ILE A 3 -18.30 -3.77 5.42
C ILE A 3 -16.96 -4.16 4.79
N PRO A 4 -16.17 -5.05 5.43
CA PRO A 4 -14.95 -5.57 4.86
C PRO A 4 -15.17 -6.19 3.48
N THR A 5 -14.32 -5.85 2.51
CA THR A 5 -14.36 -6.50 1.19
C THR A 5 -14.10 -8.00 1.37
N PRO A 6 -14.95 -8.92 0.88
CA PRO A 6 -14.68 -10.35 0.95
C PRO A 6 -13.34 -10.68 0.26
N VAL A 7 -12.52 -11.49 0.92
CA VAL A 7 -11.24 -11.94 0.36
C VAL A 7 -11.34 -13.46 0.15
N PRO A 8 -11.01 -13.98 -1.04
CA PRO A 8 -11.11 -15.41 -1.32
C PRO A 8 -10.15 -16.21 -0.41
N ALA A 9 -10.53 -17.46 -0.11
CA ALA A 9 -9.72 -18.35 0.72
C ALA A 9 -8.31 -18.62 0.17
N ARG A 10 -8.15 -18.50 -1.16
CA ARG A 10 -6.85 -18.59 -1.86
C ARG A 10 -6.66 -17.33 -2.71
N PRO A 11 -6.05 -16.26 -2.16
CA PRO A 11 -5.86 -15.01 -2.88
C PRO A 11 -4.71 -15.13 -3.90
N THR A 12 -5.02 -14.90 -5.19
CA THR A 12 -4.03 -14.87 -6.28
C THR A 12 -3.70 -13.45 -6.74
N ARG A 13 -4.56 -12.48 -6.45
CA ARG A 13 -4.34 -11.07 -6.78
C ARG A 13 -3.59 -10.40 -5.64
N PHE A 14 -2.57 -9.59 -5.98
CA PHE A 14 -1.78 -8.82 -5.03
C PHE A 14 -2.61 -8.08 -3.97
N LEU A 15 -3.68 -7.37 -4.39
CA LEU A 15 -4.52 -6.62 -3.45
C LEU A 15 -5.32 -7.52 -2.51
N ASP A 16 -5.62 -8.76 -2.90
CA ASP A 16 -6.33 -9.71 -2.04
C ASP A 16 -5.35 -10.33 -1.04
N GLN A 17 -4.13 -10.65 -1.48
CA GLN A 17 -3.05 -11.09 -0.60
C GLN A 17 -2.69 -10.01 0.44
N LEU A 18 -2.58 -8.74 0.01
CA LEU A 18 -2.37 -7.59 0.90
C LEU A 18 -3.47 -7.46 1.96
N ARG A 19 -4.74 -7.58 1.57
CA ARG A 19 -5.86 -7.53 2.52
C ARG A 19 -5.82 -8.69 3.51
N THR A 20 -5.56 -9.91 3.04
CA THR A 20 -5.36 -11.07 3.90
C THR A 20 -4.26 -10.79 4.92
N PHE A 21 -3.11 -10.30 4.47
CA PHE A 21 -1.98 -10.01 5.34
C PHE A 21 -2.31 -8.96 6.41
N ILE A 22 -2.95 -7.85 6.03
CA ILE A 22 -3.39 -6.80 6.96
C ILE A 22 -4.37 -7.36 8.01
N ARG A 23 -5.32 -8.20 7.59
CA ARG A 23 -6.31 -8.82 8.48
C ARG A 23 -5.71 -9.85 9.42
N LEU A 24 -4.76 -10.67 8.94
CA LEU A 24 -4.05 -11.65 9.76
C LEU A 24 -3.24 -10.98 10.88
N ARG A 25 -2.78 -9.74 10.67
CA ARG A 25 -2.13 -8.92 11.71
C ARG A 25 -3.10 -8.22 12.65
N GLY A 26 -4.41 -8.43 12.52
CA GLY A 26 -5.42 -7.82 13.39
C GLY A 26 -5.53 -6.30 13.23
N LEU A 27 -5.05 -5.73 12.12
CA LEU A 27 -5.15 -4.29 11.88
C LEU A 27 -6.60 -3.89 11.61
N ALA A 28 -6.97 -2.70 12.08
CA ALA A 28 -8.31 -2.16 11.90
C ALA A 28 -8.67 -2.02 10.41
N TYR A 29 -9.95 -2.22 10.07
CA TYR A 29 -10.42 -2.12 8.69
C TYR A 29 -10.17 -0.74 8.05
N LYS A 30 -10.23 0.34 8.83
CA LYS A 30 -9.84 1.69 8.37
C LYS A 30 -8.38 1.76 7.93
N THR A 31 -7.48 1.04 8.60
CA THR A 31 -6.08 0.92 8.21
C THR A 31 -5.95 0.14 6.90
N GLU A 32 -6.68 -0.96 6.73
CA GLU A 32 -6.76 -1.69 5.45
C GLU A 32 -7.16 -0.78 4.30
N GLN A 33 -8.25 -0.02 4.47
CA GLN A 33 -8.75 0.89 3.45
C GLN A 33 -7.71 1.96 3.09
N THR A 34 -7.07 2.55 4.10
CA THR A 34 -6.04 3.57 3.93
C THR A 34 -4.83 3.01 3.18
N TYR A 35 -4.36 1.82 3.56
CA TYR A 35 -3.18 1.21 2.94
C TYR A 35 -3.46 0.79 1.50
N VAL A 36 -4.59 0.11 1.26
CA VAL A 36 -5.01 -0.28 -0.09
C VAL A 36 -5.17 0.95 -1.00
N PHE A 37 -5.68 2.06 -0.48
CA PHE A 37 -5.80 3.31 -1.23
C PHE A 37 -4.44 3.84 -1.69
N TRP A 38 -3.49 3.99 -0.77
CA TRP A 38 -2.17 4.56 -1.09
C TRP A 38 -1.35 3.64 -1.99
N ILE A 39 -1.40 2.33 -1.77
CA ILE A 39 -0.68 1.36 -2.61
C ILE A 39 -1.23 1.35 -4.03
N LYS A 40 -2.56 1.43 -4.22
CA LYS A 40 -3.15 1.59 -5.56
C LYS A 40 -2.72 2.89 -6.23
N ARG A 41 -2.62 3.99 -5.48
CA ARG A 41 -2.19 5.28 -6.02
C ARG A 41 -0.72 5.24 -6.45
N PHE A 42 0.14 4.61 -5.65
CA PHE A 42 1.55 4.37 -5.95
C PHE A 42 1.72 3.54 -7.23
N ILE A 43 1.03 2.39 -7.33
CA ILE A 43 1.05 1.53 -8.53
C ILE A 43 0.61 2.29 -9.78
N ARG A 44 -0.46 3.10 -9.69
CA ARG A 44 -0.95 3.87 -10.85
C ARG A 44 -0.01 4.98 -11.27
N PHE A 45 0.64 5.64 -10.32
CA PHE A 45 1.63 6.67 -10.60
C PHE A 45 2.81 6.10 -11.42
N HIS A 46 3.24 4.89 -11.09
CA HIS A 46 4.31 4.17 -11.80
C HIS A 46 3.80 3.28 -12.94
N GLY A 47 2.72 3.68 -13.62
CA GLY A 47 2.30 3.01 -14.86
C GLY A 47 1.79 1.56 -14.70
N ARG A 48 1.33 1.18 -13.50
CA ARG A 48 0.89 -0.19 -13.14
C ARG A 48 2.01 -1.23 -13.04
N ILE A 49 3.25 -0.80 -12.81
CA ILE A 49 4.36 -1.69 -12.44
C ILE A 49 4.05 -2.35 -11.09
N HIS A 50 4.42 -3.61 -10.93
CA HIS A 50 4.20 -4.34 -9.69
C HIS A 50 5.13 -3.81 -8.57
N PRO A 51 4.67 -3.60 -7.33
CA PRO A 51 5.54 -3.03 -6.29
C PRO A 51 6.76 -3.88 -5.91
N SER A 52 6.79 -5.17 -6.24
CA SER A 52 8.01 -5.99 -6.07
C SER A 52 9.15 -5.58 -7.00
N GLU A 53 8.84 -4.88 -8.09
CA GLU A 53 9.81 -4.38 -9.07
C GLU A 53 10.20 -2.93 -8.79
N MET A 54 9.74 -2.37 -7.67
CA MET A 54 9.95 -0.99 -7.27
C MET A 54 10.66 -0.93 -5.91
N GLY A 55 11.33 0.18 -5.64
CA GLY A 55 12.08 0.38 -4.40
C GLY A 55 12.10 1.85 -3.97
N THR A 56 13.20 2.23 -3.31
CA THR A 56 13.35 3.54 -2.69
C THR A 56 13.19 4.69 -3.69
N VAL A 57 13.74 4.56 -4.90
CA VAL A 57 13.68 5.60 -5.95
C VAL A 57 12.23 5.90 -6.34
N GLU A 58 11.43 4.86 -6.56
CA GLU A 58 10.02 4.99 -6.92
C GLU A 58 9.20 5.59 -5.76
N VAL A 59 9.53 5.22 -4.52
CA VAL A 59 8.91 5.79 -3.32
C VAL A 59 9.19 7.28 -3.21
N GLU A 60 10.45 7.71 -3.35
CA GLU A 60 10.86 9.12 -3.30
C GLU A 60 10.19 9.95 -4.40
N ASN A 61 10.16 9.43 -5.63
CA ASN A 61 9.49 10.06 -6.76
C ASN A 61 8.00 10.26 -6.50
N PHE A 62 7.32 9.23 -5.96
CA PHE A 62 5.91 9.31 -5.64
C PHE A 62 5.62 10.33 -4.53
N LEU A 63 6.40 10.32 -3.44
CA LEU A 63 6.21 11.24 -2.32
C LEU A 63 6.51 12.69 -2.71
N SER A 64 7.50 12.92 -3.57
CA SER A 64 7.78 14.23 -4.16
C SER A 64 6.63 14.72 -5.03
N HIS A 65 6.08 13.85 -5.88
CA HIS A 65 4.91 14.16 -6.70
C HIS A 65 3.67 14.54 -5.86
N LEU A 66 3.43 13.87 -4.72
CA LEU A 66 2.32 14.21 -3.84
C LEU A 66 2.41 15.65 -3.31
N VAL A 67 3.61 16.11 -2.94
CA VAL A 67 3.81 17.47 -2.42
C VAL A 67 3.77 18.49 -3.54
N LEU A 68 4.51 18.27 -4.62
CA LEU A 68 4.74 19.27 -5.66
C LEU A 68 3.55 19.45 -6.61
N GLN A 69 2.78 18.39 -6.87
CA GLN A 69 1.73 18.40 -7.90
C GLN A 69 0.33 18.26 -7.32
N ASN A 70 0.18 17.64 -6.14
CA ASN A 70 -1.12 17.40 -5.52
C ASN A 70 -1.35 18.23 -4.24
N ASN A 71 -0.45 19.16 -3.91
CA ASN A 71 -0.49 19.98 -2.68
C ASN A 71 -0.80 19.17 -1.42
N ALA A 72 -0.26 17.96 -1.32
CA ALA A 72 -0.49 17.11 -0.16
C ALA A 72 0.10 17.76 1.09
N SER A 73 -0.69 17.81 2.17
CA SER A 73 -0.17 18.22 3.47
C SER A 73 0.90 17.24 3.97
N VAL A 74 1.74 17.71 4.89
CA VAL A 74 2.75 16.87 5.56
C VAL A 74 2.11 15.63 6.20
N ALA A 75 0.94 15.78 6.83
CA ALA A 75 0.21 14.66 7.42
C ALA A 75 -0.21 13.63 6.34
N THR A 76 -0.73 14.09 5.21
CA THR A 76 -1.11 13.22 4.08
C THR A 76 0.09 12.48 3.51
N GLN A 77 1.22 13.17 3.31
CA GLN A 77 2.46 12.56 2.83
C GLN A 77 2.99 11.51 3.83
N ARG A 78 2.89 11.79 5.13
CA ARG A 78 3.32 10.87 6.19
C ARG A 78 2.49 9.57 6.19
N VAL A 79 1.17 9.65 5.98
CA VAL A 79 0.33 8.46 5.86
C VAL A 79 0.68 7.64 4.62
N ALA A 80 0.98 8.30 3.50
CA ALA A 80 1.45 7.63 2.29
C ALA A 80 2.80 6.93 2.52
N LEU A 81 3.78 7.62 3.12
CA LEU A 81 5.09 7.06 3.47
C LEU A 81 4.94 5.86 4.41
N ASN A 82 4.21 6.01 5.51
CA ASN A 82 3.99 4.91 6.46
C ASN A 82 3.36 3.69 5.80
N THR A 83 2.45 3.90 4.84
CA THR A 83 1.87 2.81 4.06
C THR A 83 2.93 2.08 3.22
N LEU A 84 3.81 2.82 2.54
CA LEU A 84 4.85 2.23 1.68
C LEU A 84 5.94 1.54 2.51
N VAL A 85 6.29 2.09 3.67
CA VAL A 85 7.18 1.43 4.63
C VAL A 85 6.57 0.12 5.13
N PHE A 86 5.28 0.11 5.51
CA PHE A 86 4.57 -1.13 5.86
C PHE A 86 4.62 -2.13 4.70
N LEU A 87 4.37 -1.68 3.48
CA LEU A 87 4.40 -2.53 2.29
C LEU A 87 5.76 -3.23 2.13
N TYR A 88 6.87 -2.50 2.18
CA TYR A 88 8.18 -3.10 1.92
C TYR A 88 8.75 -3.87 3.12
N LEU A 89 8.59 -3.36 4.34
CA LEU A 89 9.15 -4.00 5.53
C LEU A 89 8.30 -5.18 6.00
N GLU A 90 6.97 -5.03 6.04
CA GLU A 90 6.14 -6.08 6.63
C GLU A 90 5.75 -7.15 5.62
N LEU A 91 5.45 -6.78 4.37
CA LEU A 91 5.00 -7.74 3.36
C LEU A 91 6.16 -8.47 2.69
N TRP A 92 7.25 -7.76 2.36
CA TRP A 92 8.39 -8.34 1.64
C TRP A 92 9.49 -8.86 2.54
N VAL A 93 9.89 -8.11 3.59
CA VAL A 93 10.94 -8.57 4.50
C VAL A 93 10.41 -9.60 5.51
N ASN A 94 9.28 -9.32 6.15
CA ASN A 94 8.71 -10.22 7.17
C ASN A 94 7.67 -11.22 6.63
N GLY A 95 7.23 -11.06 5.38
CA GLY A 95 6.25 -11.92 4.71
C GLY A 95 6.81 -12.81 3.59
N ALA A 96 8.13 -12.76 3.34
CA ALA A 96 8.88 -13.58 2.38
C ALA A 96 8.27 -13.69 0.96
N GLY A 97 7.66 -12.60 0.47
CA GLY A 97 7.21 -12.48 -0.92
C GLY A 97 6.01 -13.37 -1.25
N ILE A 98 4.81 -12.90 -0.91
CA ILE A 98 3.57 -13.37 -1.55
C ILE A 98 3.57 -13.16 -3.07
#